data_AF-A0A422MVD0-F1
#
_entry.id   AF-A0A422MVD0-F1
#
_cell.length_a   1.000
_cell.length_b   1.000
_cell.length_c   1.000
_cell.angle_alpha   90.00
_cell.angle_beta   90.00
_cell.angle_gamma   90.00
#
_symmetry.space_group_name_H-M   'P 1'
#
loop_
_entity.id
_entity.type
_entity.pdbx_description
1 polymer ?
#
loop_
_entity_poly.entity_id
_entity_poly.type
_entity_poly.pdbx_seq_one_letter_code
_entity_poly.pdbx_strand_id
1 'polypeptide(L)'
;YRPGRGLLLYYQYGLGFYLSECFSHLADRDIKRSDFLEYVIHHFATIALIVLSHCAYEHRFGAYVLFLHDASDIMLAVSKALSYVVKAAEEREQRAARDGGKRAESAEAPASLLYKLVFSGTTVLVCFAAFIATFFFFRLVCLPSLALATVGLAVNLRKCTLCYWVLVFLLQVVLQGLHVYWFALIVRLAVRTIFGGPLADIRSDDDDDDEESNRDGARDVCLAATPLPEKEVSIVSKEN
;
A
#
# COMPACT_ATOMS: atom_id res chain seq x y z
N TYR A 1 26.26 22.50 -19.35
CA TYR A 1 24.88 21.97 -19.45
C TYR A 1 23.91 23.01 -18.88
N ARG A 2 22.84 23.39 -19.59
CA ARG A 2 21.81 24.34 -19.10
C ARG A 2 20.41 23.72 -19.33
N PRO A 3 19.75 23.20 -18.28
CA PRO A 3 18.42 22.60 -18.44
C PRO A 3 17.37 23.68 -18.74
N GLY A 4 16.31 23.30 -19.46
CA GLY A 4 15.18 24.18 -19.75
C GLY A 4 14.39 24.51 -18.48
N ARG A 5 13.75 25.70 -18.44
CA ARG A 5 12.97 26.15 -17.27
C ARG A 5 11.86 25.18 -16.86
N GLY A 6 11.16 24.59 -17.83
CA GLY A 6 10.10 23.60 -17.56
C GLY A 6 10.62 22.34 -16.86
N LEU A 7 11.82 21.87 -17.23
CA LEU A 7 12.45 20.71 -16.59
C LEU A 7 12.86 21.02 -15.15
N LEU A 8 13.39 22.22 -14.89
CA LEU A 8 13.73 22.68 -13.55
C LEU A 8 12.48 22.80 -12.66
N LEU A 9 11.40 23.38 -13.19
CA LEU A 9 10.12 23.49 -12.48
C LEU A 9 9.57 22.12 -12.12
N TYR A 10 9.58 21.17 -13.05
CA TYR A 10 9.14 19.80 -12.79
C TYR A 10 9.90 19.16 -11.62
N TYR A 11 11.23 19.31 -11.60
CA TYR A 11 12.06 18.83 -10.49
C TYR A 11 11.76 19.52 -9.16
N GLN A 12 11.56 20.84 -9.16
CA GLN A 12 11.29 21.61 -7.96
C GLN A 12 9.91 21.26 -7.36
N TYR A 13 8.88 21.11 -8.20
CA TYR A 13 7.57 20.65 -7.76
C TYR A 13 7.62 19.21 -7.26
N GLY A 14 8.31 18.31 -7.97
CA GLY A 14 8.52 16.94 -7.52
C GLY A 14 9.20 16.91 -6.15
N LEU A 15 10.35 17.59 -6.00
CA LEU A 15 11.06 17.66 -4.72
C LEU A 15 10.17 18.21 -3.59
N GLY A 16 9.40 19.27 -3.86
CA GLY A 16 8.46 19.85 -2.90
C GLY A 16 7.37 18.86 -2.47
N PHE A 17 6.76 18.15 -3.42
CA PHE A 17 5.74 17.13 -3.16
C PHE A 17 6.30 16.00 -2.27
N TYR A 18 7.45 15.43 -2.64
CA TYR A 18 8.08 14.35 -1.87
C TYR A 18 8.55 14.80 -0.48
N LEU A 19 9.00 16.05 -0.33
CA LEU A 19 9.32 16.61 0.98
C LEU A 19 8.06 16.81 1.84
N SER A 20 6.95 17.27 1.25
CA SER A 20 5.70 17.45 1.99
C SER A 20 5.09 16.12 2.44
N GLU A 21 5.14 15.09 1.60
CA GLU A 21 4.68 13.74 1.96
C GLU A 21 5.56 13.16 3.09
N CYS A 22 6.88 13.28 2.98
CA CYS A 22 7.79 12.88 4.05
C CYS A 22 7.47 13.60 5.39
N PHE A 23 7.23 14.91 5.35
CA PHE A 23 6.91 15.70 6.53
C PHE A 23 5.56 15.32 7.17
N SER A 24 4.50 15.17 6.36
CA SER A 24 3.18 14.78 6.84
C SER A 24 3.24 13.46 7.62
N HIS A 25 3.95 12.48 7.07
CA HIS A 25 4.13 11.19 7.71
C HIS A 25 5.05 11.22 8.96
N LEU A 26 5.99 12.16 9.04
CA LEU A 26 6.80 12.37 10.25
C LEU A 26 6.05 13.11 11.37
N ALA A 27 5.00 13.87 11.04
CA ALA A 27 4.15 14.57 11.98
C ALA A 27 3.12 13.64 12.63
N ASP A 28 2.66 12.61 11.92
CA ASP A 28 1.71 11.58 12.39
C ASP A 28 2.37 10.53 13.33
N ARG A 29 3.04 11.00 14.39
CA ARG A 29 3.87 10.21 15.34
C ARG A 29 3.12 9.20 16.21
N ASP A 30 1.79 9.13 16.13
CA ASP A 30 0.96 8.36 17.08
C ASP A 30 0.69 6.89 16.68
N ILE A 31 1.19 6.41 15.53
CA ILE A 31 0.94 5.04 15.07
C ILE A 31 2.28 4.33 14.83
N LYS A 32 2.82 3.69 15.88
CA LYS A 32 3.97 2.80 15.78
C LYS A 32 3.55 1.59 14.95
N ARG A 33 3.93 1.57 13.67
CA ARG A 33 3.56 0.55 12.68
C ARG A 33 4.83 0.00 12.04
N SER A 34 4.95 -1.32 11.90
CA SER A 34 6.10 -2.01 11.29
C SER A 34 6.43 -1.52 9.87
N ASP A 35 5.43 -1.11 9.10
CA ASP A 35 5.60 -0.53 7.74
C ASP A 35 6.23 0.89 7.72
N PHE A 36 6.50 1.50 8.88
CA PHE A 36 7.05 2.86 8.96
C PHE A 36 8.48 2.93 8.42
N LEU A 37 9.34 1.99 8.80
CA LEU A 37 10.76 2.00 8.44
C LEU A 37 10.91 1.89 6.92
N GLU A 38 10.14 0.97 6.34
CA GLU A 38 10.12 0.75 4.90
C GLU A 38 9.67 2.01 4.14
N TYR A 39 8.59 2.65 4.58
CA TYR A 39 8.10 3.91 4.04
C TYR A 39 9.15 5.05 4.15
N VAL A 40 9.86 5.13 5.28
CA VAL A 40 10.91 6.15 5.48
C VAL A 40 12.10 5.92 4.56
N ILE A 41 12.56 4.67 4.43
CA ILE A 41 13.65 4.30 3.50
C ILE A 41 13.26 4.68 2.08
N HIS A 42 12.02 4.41 1.66
CA HIS A 42 11.51 4.81 0.35
C HIS A 42 11.64 6.31 0.11
N HIS A 43 11.07 7.12 1.01
CA HIS A 43 11.05 8.57 0.87
C HIS A 43 12.45 9.18 0.90
N PHE A 44 13.32 8.66 1.77
CA PHE A 44 14.70 9.10 1.80
C PHE A 44 15.42 8.76 0.49
N ALA A 45 15.20 7.57 -0.07
CA ALA A 45 15.79 7.15 -1.34
C ALA A 45 15.28 7.99 -2.52
N THR A 46 13.98 8.27 -2.61
CA THR A 46 13.41 9.10 -3.70
C THR A 46 13.86 10.55 -3.62
N ILE A 47 13.87 11.16 -2.43
CA ILE A 47 14.40 12.52 -2.22
C ILE A 47 15.90 12.57 -2.57
N ALA A 48 16.68 11.59 -2.10
CA ALA A 48 18.11 11.51 -2.41
C ALA A 48 18.36 11.35 -3.92
N LEU A 49 17.56 10.55 -4.64
CA LEU A 49 17.65 10.41 -6.09
C LEU A 49 17.40 11.74 -6.81
N ILE A 50 16.37 12.50 -6.40
CA ILE A 50 16.03 13.79 -6.99
C ILE A 50 17.16 14.81 -6.75
N VAL A 51 17.64 14.93 -5.50
CA VAL A 51 18.69 15.88 -5.13
C VAL A 51 20.02 15.53 -5.77
N LEU A 52 20.47 14.27 -5.70
CA LEU A 52 21.72 13.84 -6.31
C LEU A 52 21.67 13.92 -7.83
N SER A 53 20.52 13.66 -8.47
CA SER A 53 20.32 13.85 -9.91
C SER A 53 20.46 15.32 -10.30
N HIS A 54 19.92 16.23 -9.48
CA HIS A 54 20.04 17.67 -9.68
C HIS A 54 21.50 18.13 -9.54
N CYS A 55 22.19 17.73 -8.48
CA CYS A 55 23.60 18.07 -8.22
C CYS A 55 24.56 17.47 -9.27
N ALA A 56 24.25 16.28 -9.79
CA ALA A 56 25.04 15.61 -10.85
C ALA A 56 24.75 16.15 -12.26
N TYR A 57 23.86 17.14 -12.40
CA TYR A 57 23.40 17.69 -13.68
C TYR A 57 22.65 16.70 -14.58
N GLU A 58 22.25 15.53 -14.09
CA GLU A 58 21.58 14.46 -14.83
C GLU A 58 20.04 14.62 -14.82
N HIS A 59 19.57 15.81 -15.20
CA HIS A 59 18.14 16.18 -15.07
C HIS A 59 17.23 15.39 -16.02
N ARG A 60 17.74 14.94 -17.17
CA ARG A 60 16.92 14.17 -18.12
C ARG A 60 16.63 12.78 -17.56
N PHE A 61 17.67 12.15 -17.00
CA PHE A 61 17.57 10.83 -16.41
C PHE A 61 16.61 10.81 -15.22
N GLY A 62 16.81 11.71 -14.24
CA GLY A 62 15.93 11.72 -13.08
C GLY A 62 14.50 12.19 -13.40
N ALA A 63 14.26 12.99 -14.45
CA ALA A 63 12.90 13.29 -14.91
C ALA A 63 12.17 12.04 -15.41
N TYR A 64 12.86 11.16 -16.15
CA TYR A 64 12.28 9.88 -16.57
C TYR A 64 11.97 8.99 -15.36
N VAL A 65 12.88 8.92 -14.39
CA VAL A 65 12.66 8.16 -13.15
C VAL A 65 11.43 8.70 -12.40
N LEU A 66 11.32 10.01 -12.22
CA LEU A 66 10.20 10.67 -11.52
C LEU A 66 8.87 10.37 -12.24
N PHE A 67 8.85 10.52 -13.56
CA PHE A 67 7.65 10.24 -14.35
C PHE A 67 7.21 8.76 -14.27
N LEU A 68 8.15 7.82 -14.42
CA LEU A 68 7.83 6.38 -14.35
C LEU A 68 7.36 5.98 -12.94
N HIS A 69 7.92 6.61 -11.90
CA HIS A 69 7.52 6.37 -10.52
C HIS A 69 6.09 6.86 -10.23
N ASP A 70 5.79 8.11 -10.59
CA ASP A 70 4.51 8.75 -10.29
C ASP A 70 3.32 8.12 -11.04
N ALA A 71 3.56 7.55 -12.23
CA ALA A 71 2.52 6.99 -13.08
C ALA A 71 1.64 5.93 -12.39
N SER A 72 2.26 5.03 -11.61
CA SER A 72 1.52 4.00 -10.86
C SER A 72 0.85 4.52 -9.58
N ASP A 73 1.34 5.60 -8.99
CA ASP A 73 0.79 6.15 -7.75
C ASP A 73 -0.51 6.90 -7.98
N ILE A 74 -0.67 7.51 -9.16
CA ILE A 74 -1.95 8.07 -9.60
C ILE A 74 -3.05 6.98 -9.59
N MET A 75 -2.76 5.81 -10.14
CA MET A 75 -3.71 4.69 -10.16
C MET A 75 -3.99 4.14 -8.76
N LEU A 76 -2.99 4.10 -7.88
CA LEU A 76 -3.17 3.70 -6.49
C LEU A 76 -4.08 4.67 -5.72
N ALA A 77 -3.86 5.98 -5.90
CA ALA A 77 -4.66 7.03 -5.27
C ALA A 77 -6.12 6.97 -5.73
N VAL A 78 -6.34 6.80 -7.04
CA VAL A 78 -7.68 6.64 -7.62
C VAL A 78 -8.36 5.39 -7.06
N SER A 79 -7.65 4.26 -7.00
CA SER A 79 -8.22 3.00 -6.51
C SER A 79 -8.64 3.08 -5.04
N LYS A 80 -7.81 3.72 -4.19
CA LYS A 80 -8.15 3.95 -2.77
C LYS A 80 -9.31 4.93 -2.60
N ALA A 81 -9.32 6.04 -3.34
CA ALA A 81 -10.41 6.99 -3.29
C ALA A 81 -11.75 6.33 -3.66
N LEU A 82 -11.77 5.56 -4.74
CA LEU A 82 -12.98 4.82 -5.15
C LEU A 82 -13.40 3.78 -4.13
N SER A 83 -12.47 3.02 -3.54
CA SER A 83 -12.83 2.02 -2.52
C SER A 83 -13.43 2.65 -1.26
N TYR A 84 -12.93 3.82 -0.83
CA TYR A 84 -13.53 4.55 0.30
C TYR A 84 -14.96 5.02 0.00
N VAL A 85 -15.21 5.53 -1.21
CA VAL A 85 -16.55 6.01 -1.56
C VAL A 85 -17.53 4.83 -1.72
N VAL A 86 -17.11 3.71 -2.32
CA VAL A 86 -17.93 2.49 -2.42
C VAL A 86 -18.28 1.96 -1.04
N LYS A 87 -17.29 1.82 -0.15
CA LYS A 87 -17.54 1.37 1.21
C LYS A 87 -18.51 2.30 1.96
N ALA A 88 -18.36 3.61 1.81
CA ALA A 88 -19.28 4.58 2.41
C ALA A 88 -20.70 4.49 1.82
N ALA A 89 -20.86 4.13 0.54
CA ALA A 89 -22.16 3.91 -0.08
C ALA A 89 -22.84 2.65 0.46
N GLU A 90 -22.10 1.53 0.56
CA GLU A 90 -22.60 0.27 1.13
C GLU A 90 -23.05 0.45 2.58
N GLU A 91 -22.27 1.16 3.41
CA GLU A 91 -22.64 1.44 4.80
C GLU A 91 -23.93 2.28 4.91
N ARG A 92 -24.17 3.21 3.97
CA ARG A 92 -25.41 4.00 3.93
C ARG A 92 -26.62 3.14 3.59
N GLU A 93 -26.47 2.23 2.64
CA GLU A 93 -27.53 1.29 2.26
C GLU A 93 -27.88 0.36 3.41
N GLN A 94 -26.87 -0.19 4.10
CA GLN A 94 -27.08 -1.04 5.28
C GLN A 94 -27.80 -0.30 6.43
N ARG A 95 -27.45 0.98 6.67
CA ARG A 95 -28.14 1.83 7.66
C ARG A 95 -29.58 2.12 7.24
N ALA A 96 -29.81 2.44 5.96
CA ALA A 96 -31.15 2.66 5.44
C ALA A 96 -32.04 1.40 5.52
N ALA A 97 -31.48 0.21 5.28
CA ALA A 97 -32.18 -1.06 5.46
C ALA A 97 -32.55 -1.34 6.94
N ARG A 98 -31.69 -0.94 7.89
CA ARG A 98 -31.97 -1.05 9.33
C ARG A 98 -33.04 -0.05 9.80
N ASP A 99 -33.01 1.18 9.30
CA ASP A 99 -33.94 2.25 9.67
C ASP A 99 -35.24 2.26 8.84
N GLY A 100 -35.28 1.49 7.74
CA GLY A 100 -36.44 1.30 6.85
C GLY A 100 -37.67 0.66 7.51
N GLY A 101 -37.54 0.19 8.75
CA GLY A 101 -38.68 -0.14 9.62
C GLY A 101 -39.34 1.08 10.30
N LYS A 102 -38.79 2.29 10.18
CA LYS A 102 -39.26 3.48 10.94
C LYS A 102 -39.49 4.76 10.12
N ARG A 103 -39.10 4.86 8.84
CA ARG A 103 -39.10 6.16 8.14
C ARG A 103 -39.30 6.08 6.61
N ALA A 104 -40.28 5.30 6.17
CA ALA A 104 -40.58 5.07 4.75
C ALA A 104 -41.06 6.29 3.93
N GLU A 105 -40.88 7.54 4.39
CA GLU A 105 -41.49 8.70 3.74
C GLU A 105 -40.62 9.97 3.89
N SER A 106 -39.47 10.00 3.22
CA SER A 106 -38.88 11.26 2.73
C SER A 106 -37.71 11.03 1.79
N ALA A 107 -37.93 11.46 0.54
CA ALA A 107 -36.94 11.77 -0.49
C ALA A 107 -36.13 10.60 -1.07
N GLU A 108 -36.81 9.76 -1.85
CA GLU A 108 -36.17 8.85 -2.80
C GLU A 108 -35.64 9.64 -4.01
N ALA A 109 -34.38 10.09 -3.93
CA ALA A 109 -33.67 10.62 -5.09
C ALA A 109 -33.33 9.44 -6.03
N PRO A 110 -33.72 9.48 -7.32
CA PRO A 110 -33.43 8.39 -8.23
C PRO A 110 -31.91 8.25 -8.38
N ALA A 111 -31.36 7.13 -7.88
CA ALA A 111 -29.95 6.83 -8.01
C ALA A 111 -29.61 6.73 -9.51
N SER A 112 -28.91 7.75 -10.02
CA SER A 112 -28.47 7.80 -11.42
C SER A 112 -27.73 6.52 -11.80
N LEU A 113 -27.94 6.00 -13.02
CA LEU A 113 -27.33 4.75 -13.49
C LEU A 113 -25.79 4.80 -13.41
N LEU A 114 -25.21 5.99 -13.58
CA LEU A 114 -23.80 6.28 -13.34
C LEU A 114 -23.36 5.99 -11.91
N TYR A 115 -24.17 6.29 -10.90
CA TYR A 115 -23.87 5.97 -9.50
C TYR A 115 -23.80 4.45 -9.29
N LYS A 116 -24.75 3.69 -9.83
CA LYS A 116 -24.73 2.21 -9.71
C LYS A 116 -23.59 1.56 -10.50
N LEU A 117 -23.20 2.14 -11.64
CA LEU A 117 -22.07 1.67 -12.44
C LEU A 117 -20.72 2.02 -11.81
N VAL A 118 -20.57 3.25 -11.31
CA VAL A 118 -19.33 3.74 -10.70
C VAL A 118 -19.10 3.13 -9.31
N PHE A 119 -20.16 2.94 -8.51
CA PHE A 119 -20.07 2.38 -7.16
C PHE A 119 -20.41 0.89 -7.09
N SER A 120 -19.92 0.12 -8.07
CA SER A 120 -20.02 -1.34 -8.07
C SER A 120 -18.69 -1.98 -7.65
N GLY A 121 -18.74 -3.13 -6.98
CA GLY A 121 -17.55 -3.91 -6.61
C GLY A 121 -16.68 -4.30 -7.82
N THR A 122 -17.28 -4.41 -9.02
CA THR A 122 -16.54 -4.64 -10.26
C THR A 122 -15.60 -3.48 -10.60
N THR A 123 -16.01 -2.22 -10.34
CA THR A 123 -15.19 -1.04 -10.61
C THR A 123 -13.95 -1.02 -9.73
N VAL A 124 -14.09 -1.35 -8.45
CA VAL A 124 -12.96 -1.45 -7.51
C VAL A 124 -11.99 -2.55 -7.96
N LEU A 125 -12.51 -3.71 -8.38
CA LEU A 125 -11.68 -4.81 -8.89
C LEU A 125 -10.92 -4.42 -10.17
N VAL A 126 -11.58 -3.75 -11.12
CA VAL A 126 -10.96 -3.28 -12.37
C VAL A 126 -9.88 -2.23 -12.06
N CYS A 127 -10.15 -1.28 -11.17
CA CYS A 127 -9.15 -0.30 -10.74
C CYS A 127 -7.95 -0.96 -10.06
N PHE A 128 -8.19 -1.95 -9.19
CA PHE A 128 -7.12 -2.71 -8.53
C PHE A 128 -6.29 -3.52 -9.52
N ALA A 129 -6.91 -4.19 -10.49
CA ALA A 129 -6.22 -4.90 -11.55
C ALA A 129 -5.39 -3.95 -12.44
N ALA A 130 -5.96 -2.78 -12.79
CA ALA A 130 -5.27 -1.74 -13.54
C ALA A 130 -4.07 -1.17 -12.77
N PHE A 131 -4.20 -1.01 -11.45
CA PHE A 131 -3.08 -0.64 -10.57
C PHE A 131 -1.96 -1.69 -10.61
N ILE A 132 -2.26 -2.98 -10.49
CA ILE A 132 -1.26 -4.07 -10.58
C ILE A 132 -0.52 -4.03 -11.92
N ALA A 133 -1.27 -3.93 -13.02
CA ALA A 133 -0.71 -3.90 -14.37
C ALA A 133 0.21 -2.68 -14.56
N THR A 134 -0.23 -1.51 -14.11
CA THR A 134 0.53 -0.25 -14.18
C THR A 134 1.78 -0.33 -13.31
N PHE A 135 1.67 -0.82 -12.08
CA PHE A 135 2.80 -1.00 -11.16
C PHE A 135 3.85 -1.93 -11.76
N PHE A 136 3.43 -3.10 -12.28
CA PHE A 136 4.35 -4.04 -12.92
C PHE A 136 5.04 -3.43 -14.13
N PHE A 137 4.29 -2.83 -15.05
CA PHE A 137 4.85 -2.27 -16.27
C PHE A 137 5.83 -1.13 -15.99
N PHE A 138 5.40 -0.10 -15.26
CA PHE A 138 6.22 1.10 -15.06
C PHE A 138 7.40 0.86 -14.11
N ARG A 139 7.20 0.14 -13.00
CA ARG A 139 8.23 -0.06 -11.97
C ARG A 139 9.08 -1.31 -12.20
N LEU A 140 8.50 -2.44 -12.62
CA LEU A 140 9.27 -3.70 -12.78
C LEU A 140 9.84 -3.90 -14.18
N VAL A 141 9.29 -3.23 -15.21
CA VAL A 141 9.81 -3.36 -16.59
C VAL A 141 10.51 -2.07 -17.04
N CYS A 142 9.81 -0.94 -17.08
CA CYS A 142 10.36 0.29 -17.65
C CYS A 142 11.52 0.87 -16.84
N LEU A 143 11.40 0.91 -15.52
CA LEU A 143 12.40 1.50 -14.62
C LEU A 143 13.75 0.75 -14.64
N PRO A 144 13.82 -0.59 -14.51
CA PRO A 144 15.08 -1.32 -14.66
C PRO A 144 15.62 -1.31 -16.10
N SER A 145 14.74 -1.36 -17.11
CA SER A 145 15.16 -1.25 -18.52
C SER A 145 15.81 0.11 -18.81
N LEU A 146 15.26 1.19 -18.25
CA LEU A 146 15.82 2.55 -18.34
C LEU A 146 17.22 2.59 -17.75
N ALA A 147 17.41 2.06 -16.53
CA ALA A 147 18.72 2.05 -15.89
C ALA A 147 19.74 1.16 -16.63
N LEU A 148 19.31 0.01 -17.15
CA LEU A 148 20.18 -0.88 -17.92
C LEU A 148 20.62 -0.21 -19.23
N ALA A 149 19.69 0.45 -19.94
CA ALA A 149 20.00 1.21 -21.15
C ALA A 149 20.98 2.36 -20.86
N THR A 150 20.80 3.07 -19.73
CA THR A 150 21.72 4.15 -19.37
C THR A 150 23.09 3.64 -18.95
N VAL A 151 23.19 2.49 -18.26
CA VAL A 151 24.47 1.85 -17.94
C VAL A 151 25.18 1.40 -19.22
N GLY A 152 24.49 0.70 -20.12
CA GLY A 152 25.05 0.24 -21.39
C GLY A 152 25.54 1.39 -22.28
N LEU A 153 24.86 2.54 -22.27
CA LEU A 153 25.33 3.75 -22.94
C LEU A 153 26.51 4.39 -22.19
N ALA A 154 26.50 4.37 -20.85
CA ALA A 154 27.52 5.00 -20.01
C ALA A 154 28.89 4.33 -20.15
N VAL A 155 28.97 3.00 -20.17
CA VAL A 155 30.26 2.30 -20.35
C VAL A 155 30.92 2.61 -21.69
N ASN A 156 30.14 2.97 -22.70
CA ASN A 156 30.66 3.30 -24.04
C ASN A 156 31.02 4.78 -24.22
N LEU A 157 30.44 5.71 -23.44
CA LEU A 157 30.61 7.16 -23.67
C LEU A 157 31.14 7.96 -22.47
N ARG A 158 30.97 7.53 -21.22
CA ARG A 158 31.29 8.34 -20.04
C ARG A 158 32.48 7.80 -19.27
N LYS A 159 33.48 8.66 -19.03
CA LYS A 159 34.53 8.41 -18.03
C LYS A 159 33.85 8.30 -16.66
N CYS A 160 34.09 7.18 -15.98
CA CYS A 160 33.49 6.73 -14.73
C CYS A 160 33.25 7.86 -13.71
N THR A 161 32.06 8.47 -13.72
CA THR A 161 31.71 9.55 -12.79
C THR A 161 31.01 8.94 -11.59
N LEU A 162 31.64 9.00 -10.41
CA LEU A 162 31.16 8.36 -9.18
C LEU A 162 29.70 8.71 -8.84
N CYS A 163 29.30 9.97 -9.02
CA CYS A 163 27.92 10.41 -8.77
C CYS A 163 26.88 9.66 -9.61
N TYR A 164 27.20 9.32 -10.86
CA TYR A 164 26.29 8.59 -11.73
C TYR A 164 26.12 7.13 -11.27
N TRP A 165 27.20 6.48 -10.85
CA TRP A 165 27.13 5.11 -10.32
C TRP A 165 26.38 5.05 -9.00
N VAL A 166 26.55 6.05 -8.13
CA VAL A 166 25.75 6.19 -6.89
C VAL A 166 24.26 6.34 -7.23
N LEU A 167 23.90 7.15 -8.22
CA LEU A 167 22.51 7.30 -8.67
C LEU A 167 21.92 5.98 -9.20
N VAL A 168 22.65 5.26 -10.04
CA VAL A 168 22.20 3.96 -10.57
C VAL A 168 22.06 2.93 -9.45
N PHE A 169 23.00 2.88 -8.51
CA PHE A 169 22.93 1.98 -7.36
C PHE A 169 21.73 2.29 -6.47
N LEU A 170 21.54 3.56 -6.10
CA LEU A 170 20.41 4.00 -5.29
C LEU A 170 19.07 3.69 -5.97
N LEU A 171 19.00 3.87 -7.29
CA LEU A 171 17.81 3.54 -8.08
C LEU A 171 17.55 2.02 -8.14
N GLN A 172 18.56 1.21 -8.46
CA GLN A 172 18.39 -0.21 -8.81
C GLN A 172 18.51 -1.17 -7.64
N VAL A 173 19.20 -0.80 -6.56
CA VAL A 173 19.32 -1.66 -5.39
C VAL A 173 18.29 -1.24 -4.35
N VAL A 174 18.27 0.04 -3.99
CA VAL A 174 17.39 0.52 -2.91
C VAL A 174 15.97 0.66 -3.41
N LEU A 175 15.72 1.54 -4.38
CA LEU A 175 14.35 1.85 -4.81
C LEU A 175 13.70 0.68 -5.56
N GLN A 176 14.42 0.03 -6.47
CA GLN A 176 13.89 -1.11 -7.21
C GLN A 176 13.68 -2.35 -6.32
N GLY A 177 14.58 -2.62 -5.37
CA GLY A 177 14.41 -3.71 -4.40
C GLY A 177 13.13 -3.55 -3.59
N LEU A 178 12.87 -2.31 -3.16
CA LEU A 178 11.63 -1.96 -2.49
C LEU A 178 10.38 -2.15 -3.37
N HIS A 179 10.43 -1.76 -4.64
CA HIS A 179 9.32 -2.01 -5.56
C HIS A 179 9.03 -3.50 -5.76
N VAL A 180 10.06 -4.35 -5.80
CA VAL A 180 9.89 -5.81 -5.87
C VAL A 180 9.19 -6.33 -4.62
N TYR A 181 9.62 -5.85 -3.44
CA TYR A 181 8.97 -6.21 -2.17
C TYR A 181 7.49 -5.77 -2.14
N TRP A 182 7.18 -4.52 -2.51
CA TRP A 182 5.80 -4.04 -2.60
C TRP A 182 4.97 -4.82 -3.61
N PHE A 183 5.55 -5.18 -4.76
CA PHE A 183 4.86 -6.02 -5.73
C PHE A 183 4.51 -7.38 -5.14
N ALA A 184 5.41 -7.99 -4.37
CA ALA A 184 5.14 -9.25 -3.68
C ALA A 184 3.98 -9.11 -2.68
N LEU A 185 3.92 -8.00 -1.91
CA LEU A 185 2.78 -7.71 -1.03
C LEU A 185 1.47 -7.53 -1.81
N ILE A 186 1.50 -6.81 -2.93
CA ILE A 186 0.33 -6.56 -3.79
C ILE A 186 -0.19 -7.87 -4.38
N VAL A 187 0.69 -8.74 -4.87
CA VAL A 187 0.31 -10.06 -5.39
C VAL A 187 -0.28 -10.93 -4.27
N ARG A 188 0.36 -10.95 -3.09
CA ARG A 188 -0.16 -11.69 -1.92
C ARG A 188 -1.55 -11.20 -1.52
N LEU A 189 -1.79 -9.90 -1.57
CA LEU A 189 -3.11 -9.30 -1.34
C LEU A 189 -4.11 -9.71 -2.43
N ALA A 190 -3.73 -9.61 -3.71
CA ALA A 190 -4.59 -9.96 -4.84
C ALA A 190 -5.05 -11.42 -4.81
N VAL A 191 -4.14 -12.35 -4.50
CA VAL A 191 -4.45 -13.77 -4.33
C VAL A 191 -5.49 -13.94 -3.21
N ARG A 192 -5.29 -13.30 -2.06
CA ARG A 192 -6.26 -13.40 -0.94
C ARG A 192 -7.64 -12.85 -1.32
N THR A 193 -7.70 -11.75 -2.07
CA THR A 193 -8.97 -11.15 -2.54
C THR A 193 -9.72 -12.08 -3.48
N ILE A 194 -9.04 -12.86 -4.33
CA ILE A 194 -9.67 -13.77 -5.30
C ILE A 194 -10.07 -15.11 -4.66
N PHE A 195 -9.24 -15.66 -3.78
CA PHE A 195 -9.43 -17.00 -3.20
C PHE A 195 -10.26 -16.99 -1.90
N GLY A 196 -10.74 -15.84 -1.43
CA GLY A 196 -11.70 -15.75 -0.31
C GLY A 196 -11.15 -16.20 1.04
N GLY A 197 -9.84 -16.05 1.28
CA GLY A 197 -9.23 -16.41 2.56
C GLY A 197 -9.71 -15.50 3.71
N PRO A 198 -9.71 -15.96 4.98
CA PRO A 198 -10.03 -15.13 6.14
C PRO A 198 -9.22 -13.83 6.14
N LEU A 199 -9.89 -12.71 6.34
CA LEU A 199 -9.34 -11.34 6.34
C LEU A 199 -8.53 -11.09 7.63
N ALA A 200 -7.61 -11.98 8.00
CA ALA A 200 -6.63 -11.71 9.04
C ALA A 200 -5.67 -10.64 8.52
N ASP A 201 -5.68 -9.51 9.22
CA ASP A 201 -5.01 -8.26 8.90
C ASP A 201 -3.49 -8.49 8.76
N ILE A 202 -2.95 -8.43 7.55
CA ILE A 202 -1.49 -8.57 7.29
C ILE A 202 -0.71 -7.42 7.96
N ARG A 203 -1.40 -6.37 8.40
CA ARG A 203 -0.84 -5.19 9.02
C ARG A 203 -0.65 -5.33 10.54
N SER A 204 -1.13 -6.41 11.17
CA SER A 204 -1.08 -6.63 12.63
C SER A 204 -0.25 -7.85 13.05
N ASP A 205 0.59 -8.41 12.17
CA ASP A 205 1.30 -9.68 12.42
C ASP A 205 2.73 -9.48 12.96
N ASP A 206 3.01 -8.36 13.62
CA ASP A 206 4.36 -8.01 14.14
C ASP A 206 4.32 -7.50 15.59
N ASP A 207 3.24 -7.77 16.34
CA ASP A 207 3.14 -7.48 17.78
C ASP A 207 3.31 -8.73 18.67
N ASP A 208 3.74 -9.88 18.12
CA ASP A 208 4.00 -11.11 18.89
C ASP A 208 5.38 -11.70 18.54
N ASP A 209 6.45 -11.04 18.96
CA ASP A 209 7.75 -11.68 19.19
C ASP A 209 8.59 -10.77 20.10
N ASP A 210 8.40 -10.91 21.41
CA ASP A 210 9.41 -10.72 22.44
C ASP A 210 8.75 -10.85 23.82
N GLU A 211 8.70 -12.06 24.39
CA GLU A 211 8.95 -12.36 25.82
C GLU A 211 8.77 -13.88 26.06
N GLU A 212 9.69 -14.69 25.52
CA GLU A 212 9.93 -16.02 26.11
C GLU A 212 11.42 -16.19 26.43
N SER A 213 11.85 -15.40 27.41
CA SER A 213 13.08 -15.65 28.15
C SER A 213 12.72 -16.01 29.60
N ASN A 214 12.68 -17.31 29.84
CA ASN A 214 13.07 -17.99 31.06
C ASN A 214 12.26 -17.72 32.35
N ARG A 215 11.31 -18.63 32.66
CA ARG A 215 11.21 -19.23 34.00
C ARG A 215 10.36 -20.50 34.03
N ASP A 216 10.97 -21.61 33.60
CA ASP A 216 10.58 -22.92 34.09
C ASP A 216 10.98 -23.04 35.57
N GLY A 217 9.98 -23.32 36.42
CA GLY A 217 10.20 -23.73 37.81
C GLY A 217 9.61 -22.78 38.86
N ALA A 218 8.29 -22.90 39.09
CA ALA A 218 7.76 -23.12 40.44
C ALA A 218 6.23 -23.24 40.46
N ARG A 219 5.78 -24.48 40.70
CA ARG A 219 4.77 -24.89 41.70
C ARG A 219 3.30 -24.53 41.49
N ASP A 220 2.53 -25.61 41.37
CA ASP A 220 1.33 -25.91 42.17
C ASP A 220 0.27 -24.82 42.33
N VAL A 221 -0.91 -25.04 41.76
CA VAL A 221 -2.11 -25.46 42.52
C VAL A 221 -3.34 -25.43 41.60
N CYS A 222 -4.09 -26.54 41.64
CA CYS A 222 -5.48 -26.73 41.17
C CYS A 222 -5.75 -26.90 39.66
N LEU A 223 -5.25 -28.00 39.10
CA LEU A 223 -6.14 -28.89 38.35
C LEU A 223 -6.45 -30.08 39.25
N ALA A 224 -7.68 -30.16 39.74
CA ALA A 224 -8.25 -31.39 40.26
C ALA A 224 -9.51 -31.72 39.45
N ALA A 225 -9.40 -32.82 38.71
CA ALA A 225 -10.44 -33.78 38.39
C ALA A 225 -11.57 -33.39 37.40
N THR A 226 -11.39 -33.82 36.15
CA THR A 226 -12.38 -34.55 35.32
C THR A 226 -12.83 -35.87 36.01
N PRO A 227 -13.91 -36.61 35.61
CA PRO A 227 -14.49 -36.73 34.25
C PRO A 227 -16.03 -36.96 34.13
N LEU A 228 -16.48 -37.05 32.86
CA LEU A 228 -17.78 -37.43 32.22
C LEU A 228 -18.40 -38.77 32.75
N PRO A 229 -19.54 -39.36 32.27
CA PRO A 229 -20.44 -39.07 31.10
C PRO A 229 -21.98 -39.39 31.27
N GLU A 230 -22.72 -39.26 30.15
CA GLU A 230 -23.92 -40.02 29.68
C GLU A 230 -25.36 -39.85 30.26
N LYS A 231 -26.28 -39.69 29.29
CA LYS A 231 -27.62 -40.33 29.13
C LYS A 231 -28.89 -39.76 29.81
N GLU A 232 -29.81 -39.41 28.90
CA GLU A 232 -31.23 -39.81 28.81
C GLU A 232 -32.32 -39.19 29.71
N VAL A 233 -33.53 -39.13 29.10
CA VAL A 233 -34.87 -39.20 29.71
C VAL A 233 -35.36 -37.90 30.37
N SER A 234 -36.08 -37.04 29.64
CA SER A 234 -37.54 -37.09 29.39
C SER A 234 -38.41 -36.66 30.59
N ILE A 235 -39.24 -35.65 30.32
CA ILE A 235 -40.65 -35.51 30.74
C ILE A 235 -40.94 -35.58 32.24
N VAL A 236 -41.47 -34.47 32.76
CA VAL A 236 -42.52 -34.29 33.80
C VAL A 236 -42.25 -32.91 34.40
N SER A 237 -43.18 -32.03 34.76
CA SER A 237 -44.61 -31.84 34.55
C SER A 237 -44.93 -30.66 35.47
N LYS A 238 -45.78 -29.73 35.02
CA LYS A 238 -46.71 -28.92 35.82
C LYS A 238 -46.20 -27.91 36.88
N GLU A 239 -47.10 -26.94 37.08
CA GLU A 239 -47.18 -25.87 38.09
C GLU A 239 -46.24 -24.69 37.83
N ASN A 240 -46.72 -23.46 37.58
CA ASN A 240 -47.97 -22.81 38.00
C ASN A 240 -48.33 -21.68 37.02
#